data_AF-D7BXK1-F1
#
_entry.id   AF-D7BXK1-F1
#
_cell.length_a   1.000
_cell.length_b   1.000
_cell.length_c   1.000
_cell.angle_alpha   90.00
_cell.angle_beta   90.00
_cell.angle_gamma   90.00
#
_symmetry.space_group_name_H-M   'P 1'
#
loop_
_entity.id
_entity.type
_entity.pdbx_description
1 polymer ?
#
loop_
_entity_poly.entity_id
_entity_poly.type
_entity_poly.pdbx_seq_one_letter_code
_entity_poly.pdbx_strand_id
1 'polypeptide(L)'
;MATRLVTCYIAVCDLCGATTDADGFTPHLDSPEEAVRYITETAFGDSGWTLSPDGRLVCDTVTDPAHETVHEKAGKRIPTPGPDAMCVTFPTT
;
A
#
# COMPACT_ATOMS: atom_id res chain seq x y z
N MET A 1 19.75 5.98 33.15
CA MET A 1 19.32 5.75 31.76
C MET A 1 19.83 6.90 30.91
N ALA A 2 20.59 6.60 29.86
CA ALA A 2 20.94 7.61 28.86
C ALA A 2 19.80 7.65 27.83
N THR A 3 19.10 8.78 27.76
CA THR A 3 18.06 9.03 26.75
C THR A 3 18.57 10.08 25.77
N ARG A 4 18.21 9.96 24.49
CA ARG A 4 18.44 10.98 23.48
C ARG A 4 17.14 11.28 22.73
N LEU A 5 16.95 12.53 22.35
CA LEU A 5 15.92 12.92 21.40
C LEU A 5 16.42 12.62 19.98
N VAL A 6 15.58 12.04 19.14
CA VAL A 6 15.87 11.76 17.73
C VAL A 6 14.67 12.21 16.91
N THR A 7 14.91 12.90 15.80
CA THR A 7 13.89 13.20 14.79
C THR A 7 13.91 12.10 13.75
N CYS A 8 12.75 11.60 13.35
CA CYS A 8 12.59 10.51 12.39
C CYS A 8 11.40 10.79 11.47
N TYR A 9 11.34 10.04 10.37
CA TYR A 9 10.26 10.10 9.38
C TYR A 9 9.48 8.78 9.39
N ILE A 10 8.16 8.89 9.29
CA ILE A 10 7.25 7.76 9.15
C ILE A 10 6.45 7.92 7.86
N ALA A 11 6.10 6.82 7.21
CA ALA A 11 5.15 6.83 6.11
C ALA A 11 3.73 7.08 6.66
N VAL A 12 2.94 7.87 5.94
CA VAL A 12 1.56 8.19 6.29
C VAL A 12 0.70 8.08 5.04
N CYS A 13 -0.45 7.42 5.16
CA CYS A 13 -1.43 7.37 4.08
C CYS A 13 -2.07 8.75 3.86
N ASP A 14 -2.02 9.25 2.64
CA ASP A 14 -2.61 10.54 2.26
C ASP A 14 -4.14 10.56 2.35
N LEU A 15 -4.80 9.40 2.41
CA LEU A 15 -6.27 9.30 2.46
C LEU A 15 -6.80 9.17 3.89
N CYS A 16 -6.17 8.34 4.73
CA CYS A 16 -6.72 7.96 6.03
C CYS A 16 -5.75 8.16 7.20
N GLY A 17 -4.51 8.57 6.95
CA GLY A 17 -3.50 8.79 7.99
C GLY A 17 -2.93 7.53 8.63
N ALA A 18 -3.22 6.34 8.09
CA ALA A 18 -2.58 5.09 8.54
C ALA A 18 -1.06 5.18 8.42
N THR A 19 -0.33 4.53 9.33
CA THR A 19 1.14 4.61 9.41
C THR A 19 1.82 3.24 9.45
N THR A 20 1.02 2.16 9.45
CA THR A 20 1.53 0.82 9.69
C THR A 20 1.88 0.09 8.39
N ASP A 21 2.97 -0.67 8.42
CA ASP A 21 3.33 -1.64 7.41
C ASP A 21 2.41 -2.88 7.44
N ALA A 22 2.69 -3.84 6.55
CA ALA A 22 1.93 -5.08 6.42
C ALA A 22 1.96 -5.95 7.69
N ASP A 23 3.00 -5.80 8.52
CA ASP A 23 3.15 -6.54 9.78
C ASP A 23 2.56 -5.78 10.99
N GLY A 24 1.99 -4.58 10.76
CA GLY A 24 1.37 -3.76 11.79
C GLY A 24 2.34 -2.88 12.57
N PHE A 25 3.59 -2.72 12.13
CA PHE A 25 4.56 -1.81 12.75
C PHE A 25 4.54 -0.45 12.07
N THR A 26 4.94 0.62 12.78
CA THR A 26 5.21 1.94 12.18
C THR A 26 6.71 2.13 12.07
N PRO A 27 7.31 1.99 10.87
CA PRO A 27 8.74 2.17 10.67
C PRO A 27 9.16 3.63 10.86
N HIS A 28 10.24 3.85 11.63
CA HIS A 28 10.86 5.17 11.83
C HIS A 28 12.21 5.21 11.08
N LEU A 29 12.33 6.10 10.10
CA LEU A 29 13.47 6.20 9.18
C LEU A 29 14.18 7.55 9.29
N ASP A 30 15.38 7.64 8.70
CA ASP A 30 16.24 8.83 8.77
C ASP A 30 15.92 9.87 7.68
N SER A 31 15.18 9.50 6.63
CA SER A 31 14.71 10.44 5.60
C SER A 31 13.27 10.15 5.11
N PRO A 32 12.58 11.15 4.53
CA PRO A 32 11.28 10.94 3.89
C PRO A 32 11.32 9.91 2.76
N GLU A 33 12.33 9.95 1.91
CA GLU A 33 12.48 9.05 0.77
C GLU A 33 12.68 7.61 1.23
N GLU A 34 13.43 7.42 2.32
CA GLU A 34 13.60 6.10 2.93
C GLU A 34 12.30 5.55 3.52
N ALA A 35 11.48 6.40 4.15
CA ALA A 35 10.18 5.99 4.69
C ALA A 35 9.22 5.54 3.56
N VAL A 36 9.16 6.30 2.46
CA VAL A 36 8.35 5.93 1.29
C VAL A 36 8.88 4.66 0.65
N ARG A 37 10.19 4.60 0.38
CA ARG A 37 10.82 3.42 -0.23
C ARG A 37 10.60 2.17 0.62
N TYR A 38 10.77 2.28 1.94
CA TYR A 38 10.54 1.16 2.86
C TYR A 38 9.12 0.62 2.69
N ILE A 39 8.11 1.49 2.85
CA ILE A 39 6.72 1.03 2.86
C ILE A 39 6.26 0.51 1.48
N THR A 40 6.87 0.96 0.39
CA THR A 40 6.50 0.50 -0.96
C THR A 40 7.30 -0.70 -1.45
N GLU A 41 8.54 -0.89 -1.03
CA GLU A 41 9.48 -1.87 -1.63
C GLU A 41 9.90 -3.02 -0.70
N THR A 42 9.79 -2.90 0.63
CA THR A 42 10.48 -3.83 1.56
C THR A 42 9.69 -5.01 2.09
N ALA A 43 8.42 -5.19 1.70
CA ALA A 43 7.74 -6.43 2.05
C ALA A 43 8.17 -7.55 1.11
N PHE A 44 8.42 -8.73 1.66
CA PHE A 44 8.81 -9.97 0.97
C PHE A 44 7.66 -10.58 0.14
N GLY A 45 6.98 -9.75 -0.65
CA GLY A 45 5.63 -9.92 -1.18
C GLY A 45 4.97 -8.55 -1.24
N ASP A 46 3.95 -8.38 -2.09
CA ASP A 46 3.26 -7.09 -2.32
C ASP A 46 3.05 -6.34 -0.99
N SER A 47 3.74 -5.20 -0.82
CA SER A 47 3.80 -4.40 0.42
C SER A 47 2.46 -3.79 0.82
N GLY A 48 1.43 -4.05 0.03
CA GLY A 48 0.11 -3.48 0.15
C GLY A 48 0.08 -2.02 -0.28
N TRP A 49 1.03 -1.20 0.16
CA TRP A 49 1.02 0.23 -0.09
C TRP A 49 1.31 0.57 -1.54
N THR A 50 0.69 1.65 -2.02
CA THR A 50 0.83 2.14 -3.39
C THR A 50 1.31 3.58 -3.37
N LEU A 51 2.43 3.83 -4.06
CA LEU A 51 2.83 5.17 -4.46
C LEU A 51 2.29 5.42 -5.87
N SER A 52 1.33 6.32 -5.98
CA SER A 52 0.67 6.63 -7.25
C SER A 52 1.53 7.53 -8.15
N PRO A 53 1.29 7.56 -9.47
CA PRO A 53 2.03 8.42 -10.40
C PRO A 53 1.91 9.93 -10.09
N ASP A 54 0.83 10.34 -9.44
CA ASP A 54 0.61 11.71 -8.95
C ASP A 54 1.25 11.99 -7.59
N GLY A 55 2.02 11.03 -7.04
CA GLY A 55 2.83 11.20 -5.84
C GLY A 55 2.10 10.96 -4.53
N ARG A 56 0.88 10.39 -4.56
CA ARG A 56 0.16 10.04 -3.33
C ARG A 56 0.59 8.66 -2.83
N LEU A 57 0.78 8.58 -1.53
CA LEU A 57 1.10 7.35 -0.82
C LEU A 57 -0.17 6.82 -0.14
N VAL A 58 -0.63 5.63 -0.55
CA VAL A 58 -1.92 5.08 -0.13
C VAL A 58 -1.73 3.69 0.46
N CYS A 59 -2.21 3.51 1.69
CA CYS A 59 -2.18 2.23 2.38
C CYS A 59 -3.16 1.23 1.79
N ASP A 60 -3.01 -0.01 2.20
CA ASP A 60 -3.79 -1.14 1.70
C ASP A 60 -4.75 -1.70 2.75
N THR A 61 -4.60 -1.33 4.00
CA THR A 61 -5.42 -1.85 5.10
C THR A 61 -6.89 -1.44 5.00
N VAL A 62 -7.21 -0.41 4.20
CA VAL A 62 -8.56 0.10 3.96
C VAL A 62 -8.99 -0.25 2.54
N THR A 63 -10.23 -0.73 2.40
CA THR A 63 -10.84 -1.20 1.13
C THR A 63 -12.00 -0.33 0.66
N ASP A 64 -11.97 0.97 0.96
CA ASP A 64 -12.97 1.91 0.48
C ASP A 64 -12.76 2.29 -0.99
N PRO A 65 -13.77 2.87 -1.67
CA PRO A 65 -13.65 3.20 -3.10
C PRO A 65 -12.49 4.15 -3.44
N ALA A 66 -12.05 5.02 -2.51
CA ALA A 66 -10.97 5.96 -2.75
C ALA A 66 -9.61 5.26 -2.74
N HIS A 67 -9.40 4.31 -1.83
CA HIS A 67 -8.20 3.47 -1.79
C HIS A 67 -8.14 2.56 -3.01
N GLU A 68 -9.24 1.85 -3.31
CA GLU A 68 -9.29 0.91 -4.43
C GLU A 68 -9.00 1.61 -5.78
N THR A 69 -9.54 2.82 -5.99
CA THR A 69 -9.24 3.60 -7.20
C THR A 69 -7.74 3.86 -7.40
N VAL A 70 -6.98 4.06 -6.31
CA VAL A 70 -5.53 4.30 -6.38
C VAL A 70 -4.78 3.01 -6.67
N HIS A 71 -5.15 1.92 -5.99
CA HIS A 71 -4.56 0.60 -6.20
C HIS A 71 -4.80 0.08 -7.62
N GLU A 72 -6.03 0.14 -8.11
CA GLU A 72 -6.41 -0.28 -9.47
C GLU A 72 -5.61 0.47 -10.55
N LYS A 73 -5.47 1.81 -10.40
CA LYS A 73 -4.67 2.63 -11.32
C LYS A 73 -3.19 2.26 -11.32
N ALA A 74 -2.69 1.76 -10.20
CA ALA A 74 -1.32 1.27 -10.07
C ALA A 74 -1.16 -0.20 -10.53
N GLY A 75 -2.23 -0.82 -11.03
CA GLY A 75 -2.22 -2.23 -11.43
C GLY A 75 -2.25 -3.21 -10.25
N LYS A 76 -2.47 -2.72 -9.03
CA LYS A 76 -2.68 -3.54 -7.83
C LYS A 76 -4.16 -3.81 -7.62
N ARG A 77 -4.49 -4.85 -6.86
CA ARG A 77 -5.87 -5.21 -6.48
C ARG A 77 -6.87 -5.36 -7.63
N ILE A 78 -6.39 -5.40 -8.87
CA ILE A 78 -7.22 -5.80 -10.01
C ILE A 78 -7.74 -7.19 -9.64
N PRO A 79 -9.08 -7.42 -9.61
CA PRO A 79 -9.62 -8.74 -9.45
C PRO A 79 -9.20 -9.55 -10.66
N THR A 80 -8.02 -10.17 -10.60
CA THR A 80 -7.70 -11.27 -11.48
C THR A 80 -8.61 -12.41 -11.06
N PRO A 81 -9.30 -13.06 -12.01
CA PRO A 81 -9.95 -14.31 -11.72
C PRO A 81 -8.90 -15.19 -11.03
N GLY A 82 -9.22 -15.68 -9.83
CA GLY A 82 -8.34 -16.64 -9.16
C GLY A 82 -8.05 -17.81 -10.10
N PRO A 83 -6.99 -18.58 -9.88
CA PRO A 83 -6.66 -19.72 -10.74
C PRO A 83 -7.84 -20.70 -10.91
N ASP A 84 -8.79 -20.72 -9.97
CA ASP A 84 -10.00 -21.54 -9.98
C ASP A 84 -11.27 -20.82 -10.50
N ALA A 85 -11.16 -19.58 -10.96
CA ALA A 85 -12.29 -18.83 -11.45
C ALA A 85 -12.72 -19.36 -12.83
N MET A 86 -13.93 -19.92 -12.89
CA MET A 86 -14.50 -20.50 -14.10
C MET A 86 -15.24 -19.45 -14.93
N CYS A 87 -14.85 -19.27 -16.20
CA CYS A 87 -15.62 -18.48 -17.17
C CYS A 87 -16.67 -19.36 -17.86
N VAL A 88 -17.94 -18.95 -17.84
CA VAL A 88 -19.03 -19.61 -18.58
C VAL A 88 -19.46 -18.69 -19.72
N THR A 89 -19.33 -19.15 -20.96
CA THR A 89 -19.80 -18.43 -22.15
C THR A 89 -21.15 -18.99 -22.59
N PHE A 90 -22.18 -18.15 -22.65
CA PHE A 90 -23.48 -18.53 -23.19
C PHE A 90 -23.52 -18.26 -24.70
N PRO A 91 -24.00 -19.20 -25.53
CA PRO A 91 -24.21 -18.93 -26.94
C PRO A 91 -25.37 -17.94 -27.12
N THR A 92 -25.14 -16.89 -27.90
CA THR A 92 -26.22 -16.03 -28.40
C THR A 92 -27.03 -16.79 -29.45
N THR A 93 -28.32 -16.97 -29.19
CA THR A 93 -29.32 -17.50 -30.13
C THR A 93 -29.59 -16.55 -31.28
#